data_AF-A0A2Z6M7C6-F1
#
_entry.id   AF-A0A2Z6M7C6-F1
#
_cell.length_a   1.000
_cell.length_b   1.000
_cell.length_c   1.000
_cell.angle_alpha   90.00
_cell.angle_beta   90.00
_cell.angle_gamma   90.00
#
_symmetry.space_group_name_H-M   'P 1'
#
loop_
_entity.id
_entity.type
_entity.pdbx_description
1 polymer ?
#
loop_
_entity_poly.entity_id
_entity_poly.type
_entity_poly.pdbx_seq_one_letter_code
_entity_poly.pdbx_strand_id
1 'polypeptide(L)'
;MDKSYGILLEALKKFEAKNCSWLSAHDVTIKAPLLESFLIEQNLESVTREPRSCKIKFNVSRLKEFTYCGDGISQAFILSDPSSACNAEANIILDKRGNSVQETGSCTCLLLKQFSQVRCIKFPRSEVLTLPNVAVLPKYAMLSHLELGSVSWEVLLGLLQKTPVLNALFFKEISKFKHELLNSAVVPDCFASSLKVVKFEHVYGLEHELFLAKFFMENGMVLERMSFSLVYWHWRREELIEEFKEKLYSFKKGVSFAILEFSFSHDYY
;
A
#
# COMPACT_ATOMS: atom_id res chain seq x y z
N MET A 1 36.78 5.61 7.03
CA MET A 1 36.38 6.90 7.66
C MET A 1 34.88 7.05 7.40
N ASP A 2 34.06 6.66 8.37
CA ASP A 2 32.60 6.80 8.28
C ASP A 2 32.23 8.26 8.49
N LYS A 3 32.14 9.01 7.41
CA LYS A 3 31.67 10.40 7.47
C LYS A 3 30.15 10.40 7.48
N SER A 4 29.57 10.89 8.56
CA SER A 4 28.14 11.22 8.66
C SER A 4 27.95 12.71 8.37
N TYR A 5 26.95 13.06 7.56
CA TYR A 5 26.64 14.45 7.22
C TYR A 5 25.30 14.88 7.80
N GLY A 6 25.26 16.09 8.36
CA GLY A 6 24.05 16.73 8.85
C GLY A 6 23.71 17.94 8.00
N ILE A 7 22.50 18.00 7.44
CA ILE A 7 21.99 19.13 6.66
C ILE A 7 20.85 19.76 7.45
N LEU A 8 20.97 21.06 7.76
CA LEU A 8 19.94 21.83 8.46
C LEU A 8 19.23 22.75 7.46
N LEU A 9 17.91 22.58 7.32
CA LEU A 9 17.08 23.30 6.37
C LEU A 9 15.83 23.83 7.09
N GLU A 10 15.99 24.90 7.87
CA GLU A 10 14.98 25.39 8.83
C GLU A 10 13.67 25.85 8.19
N ALA A 11 13.75 26.49 7.03
CA ALA A 11 12.59 27.05 6.32
C ALA A 11 11.97 26.10 5.28
N LEU A 12 12.54 24.90 5.11
CA LEU A 12 12.15 24.01 4.02
C LEU A 12 10.79 23.35 4.28
N LYS A 13 9.86 23.53 3.33
CA LYS A 13 8.52 22.92 3.37
C LYS A 13 8.35 21.74 2.43
N LYS A 14 9.13 21.69 1.35
CA LYS A 14 9.10 20.62 0.34
C LYS A 14 10.51 20.20 0.05
N PHE A 15 10.76 18.90 0.06
CA PHE A 15 12.04 18.31 -0.31
C PHE A 15 11.81 17.32 -1.45
N GLU A 16 12.58 17.47 -2.52
CA GLU A 16 12.56 16.55 -3.66
C GLU A 16 13.98 16.12 -3.97
N ALA A 17 14.21 14.80 -4.03
CA ALA A 17 15.44 14.21 -4.53
C ALA A 17 15.13 13.27 -5.68
N LYS A 18 15.66 13.57 -6.86
CA LYS A 18 15.42 12.77 -8.07
C LYS A 18 16.74 12.24 -8.60
N ASN A 19 16.85 10.91 -8.69
CA ASN A 19 18.03 10.17 -9.17
C ASN A 19 19.34 10.65 -8.54
N CYS A 20 19.26 11.10 -7.28
CA CYS A 20 20.41 11.62 -6.54
C CYS A 20 21.21 10.44 -5.98
N SER A 21 22.53 10.51 -6.08
CA SER A 21 23.41 9.62 -5.32
C SER A 21 23.78 10.32 -4.01
N TRP A 22 23.42 9.72 -2.90
CA TRP A 22 23.82 10.20 -1.59
C TRP A 22 25.30 9.84 -1.41
N LEU A 23 26.17 10.81 -1.77
CA LEU A 23 27.64 10.82 -1.65
C LEU A 23 28.12 9.81 -0.62
N SER A 24 29.14 8.99 -0.93
CA SER A 24 29.79 7.85 -0.20
C SER A 24 29.91 7.91 1.34
N ALA A 25 28.86 8.37 1.99
CA ALA A 25 28.69 8.67 3.38
C ALA A 25 28.06 7.45 4.03
N HIS A 26 28.41 7.24 5.28
CA HIS A 26 27.80 6.16 6.02
C HIS A 26 26.36 6.54 6.41
N ASP A 27 26.14 7.79 6.83
CA ASP A 27 24.83 8.29 7.26
C ASP A 27 24.62 9.75 6.78
N VAL A 28 23.42 10.06 6.28
CA VAL A 28 22.98 11.44 5.99
C VAL A 28 21.79 11.77 6.88
N THR A 29 21.84 12.88 7.61
CA THR A 29 20.72 13.36 8.44
C THR A 29 20.22 14.69 7.94
N ILE A 30 18.95 14.76 7.55
CA ILE A 30 18.27 15.99 7.14
C ILE A 30 17.40 16.47 8.30
N LYS A 31 17.70 17.65 8.83
CA LYS A 31 16.89 18.34 9.85
C LYS A 31 16.08 19.44 9.17
N ALA A 32 14.78 19.22 9.02
CA ALA A 32 13.87 20.15 8.37
C ALA A 32 12.55 20.18 9.16
N PRO A 33 12.44 21.01 10.22
CA PRO A 33 11.32 20.98 11.14
C PRO A 33 9.99 21.38 10.49
N LEU A 34 10.03 22.24 9.47
CA LEU A 34 8.85 22.74 8.74
C LEU A 34 8.49 21.90 7.51
N LEU A 35 9.14 20.76 7.32
CA LEU A 35 8.95 19.92 6.14
C LEU A 35 7.57 19.26 6.15
N GLU A 36 6.79 19.51 5.09
CA GLU A 36 5.43 19.01 4.93
C GLU A 36 5.34 17.93 3.85
N SER A 37 6.14 18.02 2.78
CA SER A 37 6.12 17.07 1.67
C SER A 37 7.53 16.60 1.34
N PHE A 38 7.67 15.29 1.16
CA PHE A 38 8.94 14.63 0.91
C PHE A 38 8.82 13.69 -0.28
N LEU A 39 9.58 13.93 -1.34
CA LEU A 39 9.60 13.10 -2.54
C LEU A 39 11.01 12.55 -2.80
N ILE A 40 11.09 11.23 -2.97
CA ILE A 40 12.26 10.54 -3.52
C ILE A 40 11.86 9.84 -4.80
N GLU A 41 12.64 10.06 -5.84
CA GLU A 41 12.55 9.35 -7.11
C GLU A 41 13.90 8.70 -7.42
N GLN A 42 13.95 7.38 -7.62
CA GLN A 42 15.18 6.63 -7.89
C GLN A 42 15.01 5.65 -9.06
N ASN A 43 15.79 5.82 -10.11
CA ASN A 43 15.90 4.88 -11.21
C ASN A 43 16.88 3.72 -10.91
N LEU A 44 16.85 2.68 -11.73
CA LEU A 44 17.75 1.51 -11.59
C LEU A 44 19.24 1.86 -11.48
N GLU A 45 19.71 2.88 -12.21
CA GLU A 45 21.11 3.31 -12.15
C GLU A 45 21.48 3.90 -10.77
N SER A 46 20.59 4.68 -10.17
CA SER A 46 20.81 5.23 -8.83
C SER A 46 20.81 4.13 -7.77
N VAL A 47 19.86 3.20 -7.82
CA VAL A 47 19.75 2.08 -6.88
C VAL A 47 21.01 1.21 -6.86
N THR A 48 21.60 0.95 -8.04
CA THR A 48 22.79 0.09 -8.20
C THR A 48 24.11 0.78 -7.83
N ARG A 49 24.19 2.11 -7.94
CA ARG A 49 25.40 2.88 -7.61
C ARG A 49 25.53 3.22 -6.13
N GLU A 50 24.44 3.15 -5.37
CA GLU A 50 24.46 3.59 -3.99
C GLU A 50 25.08 2.56 -3.03
N PRO A 51 25.93 3.01 -2.08
CA PRO A 51 26.45 2.13 -1.04
C PRO A 51 25.31 1.61 -0.17
N ARG A 52 25.12 0.29 -0.15
CA ARG A 52 24.08 -0.41 0.63
C ARG A 52 24.11 -0.14 2.14
N SER A 53 25.20 0.43 2.65
CA SER A 53 25.35 0.79 4.06
C SER A 53 24.81 2.20 4.40
N CYS A 54 24.49 3.02 3.40
CA CYS A 54 24.07 4.40 3.63
C CYS A 54 22.68 4.46 4.27
N LYS A 55 22.59 5.13 5.42
CA LYS A 55 21.31 5.41 6.11
C LYS A 55 20.92 6.86 5.92
N ILE A 56 19.70 7.09 5.45
CA ILE A 56 19.16 8.42 5.26
C ILE A 56 18.12 8.67 6.36
N LYS A 57 18.49 9.55 7.29
CA LYS A 57 17.71 9.91 8.46
C LYS A 57 17.00 11.24 8.24
N PHE A 58 15.71 11.29 8.54
CA PHE A 58 14.93 12.51 8.50
C PHE A 58 14.50 12.89 9.90
N ASN A 59 14.71 14.15 10.27
CA ASN A 59 14.15 14.76 11.45
C ASN A 59 13.17 15.85 11.00
N VAL A 60 11.90 15.47 11.02
CA VAL A 60 10.75 16.24 10.51
C VAL A 60 9.67 16.21 11.59
N SER A 61 8.85 17.26 11.67
CA SER A 61 7.80 17.36 12.70
C SER A 61 6.39 17.61 12.15
N ARG A 62 6.28 17.91 10.84
CA ARG A 62 5.03 18.35 10.20
C ARG A 62 4.74 17.60 8.91
N LEU A 63 5.27 16.38 8.78
CA LEU A 63 5.13 15.60 7.56
C LEU A 63 3.65 15.34 7.27
N LYS A 64 3.20 15.77 6.09
CA LYS A 64 1.85 15.54 5.57
C LYS A 64 1.87 14.50 4.47
N GLU A 65 2.95 14.46 3.69
CA GLU A 65 3.07 13.57 2.55
C GLU A 65 4.51 13.06 2.44
N PHE A 66 4.65 11.75 2.27
CA PHE A 66 5.89 11.10 1.88
C PHE A 66 5.62 10.28 0.63
N THR A 67 6.42 10.49 -0.40
CA THR A 67 6.35 9.74 -1.64
C THR A 67 7.72 9.17 -1.99
N TYR A 68 7.77 7.87 -2.20
CA TYR A 68 8.91 7.17 -2.78
C TYR A 68 8.49 6.56 -4.12
N CYS A 69 9.29 6.77 -5.16
CA CYS A 69 9.10 6.18 -6.48
C CYS A 69 10.42 5.60 -6.97
N GLY A 70 10.46 4.34 -7.40
CA GLY A 70 11.67 3.81 -8.04
C GLY A 70 11.68 2.32 -8.36
N ASP A 71 12.73 1.86 -9.06
CA ASP A 71 12.89 0.46 -9.52
C ASP A 71 13.28 -0.54 -8.39
N GLY A 72 13.21 -0.10 -7.13
CA GLY A 72 13.63 -0.83 -5.93
C GLY A 72 14.01 0.13 -4.82
N ILE A 73 14.42 -0.38 -3.66
CA ILE A 73 14.94 0.42 -2.53
C ILE A 73 16.24 -0.20 -2.06
N SER A 74 17.36 0.52 -2.19
CA SER A 74 18.68 0.04 -1.73
C SER A 74 19.19 0.72 -0.46
N GLN A 75 18.57 1.82 -0.01
CA GLN A 75 18.94 2.49 1.25
C GLN A 75 17.90 2.28 2.34
N ALA A 76 18.37 2.38 3.59
CA ALA A 76 17.49 2.46 4.74
C ALA A 76 17.10 3.91 5.01
N PHE A 77 15.82 4.23 4.77
CA PHE A 77 15.20 5.48 5.18
C PHE A 77 14.68 5.37 6.60
N ILE A 78 15.05 6.32 7.46
CA ILE A 78 14.74 6.28 8.89
C ILE A 78 14.09 7.61 9.28
N LEU A 79 12.89 7.54 9.86
CA LEU A 79 12.29 8.69 10.54
C LEU A 79 12.84 8.72 11.96
N SER A 80 13.44 9.85 12.35
CA SER A 80 13.98 10.01 13.71
C SER A 80 12.89 9.98 14.77
N ASP A 81 11.69 10.44 14.41
CA ASP A 81 10.49 10.38 15.21
C ASP A 81 9.30 9.91 14.34
N PRO A 82 8.92 8.62 14.41
CA PRO A 82 7.77 8.08 13.68
C PRO A 82 6.43 8.79 13.98
N SER A 83 6.29 9.41 15.17
CA SER A 83 5.05 10.09 15.54
C SER A 83 4.80 11.36 14.74
N SER A 84 5.86 11.94 14.17
CA SER A 84 5.78 13.08 13.24
C SER A 84 4.97 12.78 11.97
N ALA A 85 4.84 11.50 11.61
CA ALA A 85 4.10 11.05 10.44
C ALA A 85 2.66 10.61 10.78
N CYS A 86 2.17 10.79 12.01
CA CYS A 86 0.88 10.25 12.44
C CYS A 86 -0.33 10.71 11.59
N ASN A 87 -0.25 11.89 10.97
CA ASN A 87 -1.28 12.41 10.07
C ASN A 87 -0.83 12.44 8.60
N ALA A 88 0.31 11.83 8.30
CA ALA A 88 0.86 11.81 6.96
C ALA A 88 0.19 10.74 6.07
N GLU A 89 0.28 10.99 4.78
CA GLU A 89 0.11 9.99 3.72
C GLU A 89 1.49 9.48 3.30
N ALA A 90 1.64 8.15 3.23
CA ALA A 90 2.84 7.51 2.70
C ALA A 90 2.50 6.79 1.39
N ASN A 91 3.04 7.27 0.28
CA ASN A 91 2.91 6.68 -1.05
C ASN A 91 4.24 6.02 -1.46
N ILE A 92 4.21 4.73 -1.75
CA ILE A 92 5.41 3.96 -2.11
C ILE A 92 5.13 3.22 -3.41
N ILE A 93 5.79 3.68 -4.47
CA ILE A 93 5.62 3.21 -5.85
C ILE A 93 6.90 2.49 -6.23
N LEU A 94 6.82 1.16 -6.36
CA LEU A 94 7.96 0.34 -6.75
C LEU A 94 7.74 -0.26 -8.14
N ASP A 95 8.68 0.04 -9.03
CA ASP A 95 8.72 -0.46 -10.39
C ASP A 95 9.55 -1.73 -10.42
N LYS A 96 8.99 -2.80 -10.98
CA LYS A 96 9.72 -4.05 -11.12
C LYS A 96 10.59 -3.99 -12.37
N ARG A 97 11.82 -3.49 -12.24
CA ARG A 97 12.88 -3.71 -13.22
C ARG A 97 14.10 -4.36 -12.57
N GLY A 98 14.39 -5.59 -12.97
CA GLY A 98 15.64 -6.28 -12.62
C GLY A 98 15.56 -7.28 -11.46
N ASN A 99 16.72 -7.85 -11.12
CA ASN A 99 16.86 -9.03 -10.25
C ASN A 99 17.06 -8.72 -8.74
N SER A 100 16.86 -7.49 -8.26
CA SER A 100 17.18 -7.05 -6.89
C SER A 100 16.06 -7.31 -5.84
N VAL A 101 15.22 -8.33 -6.06
CA VAL A 101 13.96 -8.53 -5.32
C VAL A 101 14.16 -8.70 -3.80
N GLN A 102 15.22 -9.36 -3.34
CA GLN A 102 15.41 -9.64 -1.90
C GLN A 102 15.84 -8.43 -1.06
N GLU A 103 16.78 -7.61 -1.57
CA GLU A 103 17.25 -6.41 -0.86
C GLU A 103 16.15 -5.34 -0.82
N THR A 104 15.42 -5.19 -1.93
CA THR A 104 14.25 -4.32 -2.04
C THR A 104 13.17 -4.69 -1.02
N GLY A 105 12.89 -5.98 -0.80
CA GLY A 105 11.93 -6.43 0.20
C GLY A 105 12.30 -6.01 1.63
N SER A 106 13.57 -6.14 2.00
CA SER A 106 14.07 -5.77 3.34
C SER A 106 14.00 -4.26 3.58
N CYS A 107 14.44 -3.45 2.63
CA CYS A 107 14.40 -1.99 2.75
C CYS A 107 12.95 -1.46 2.73
N THR A 108 12.08 -2.07 1.93
CA THR A 108 10.64 -1.75 1.94
C THR A 108 10.02 -2.03 3.31
N CYS A 109 10.36 -3.15 3.94
CA CYS A 109 9.89 -3.45 5.31
C CYS A 109 10.41 -2.43 6.33
N LEU A 110 11.67 -1.99 6.21
CA LEU A 110 12.25 -0.97 7.08
C LEU A 110 11.53 0.37 6.92
N LEU A 111 11.24 0.77 5.68
CA LEU A 111 10.50 1.99 5.36
C LEU A 111 9.09 1.94 5.94
N LEU A 112 8.33 0.87 5.67
CA LEU A 112 6.98 0.68 6.19
C LEU A 112 6.91 0.70 7.72
N LYS A 113 7.93 0.15 8.40
CA LYS A 113 8.06 0.24 9.87
C LYS A 113 8.14 1.68 10.38
N GLN A 114 8.79 2.58 9.64
CA GLN A 114 8.87 4.00 10.01
C GLN A 114 7.50 4.68 9.98
N PHE A 115 6.60 4.21 9.11
CA PHE A 115 5.25 4.74 8.93
C PHE A 115 4.19 3.95 9.71
N SER A 116 4.56 3.31 10.82
CA SER A 116 3.62 2.51 11.63
C SER A 116 2.44 3.30 12.22
N GLN A 117 2.56 4.62 12.33
CA GLN A 117 1.52 5.50 12.92
C GLN A 117 0.74 6.33 11.89
N VAL A 118 1.00 6.17 10.59
CA VAL A 118 0.30 6.97 9.56
C VAL A 118 -1.19 6.63 9.47
N ARG A 119 -1.96 7.58 8.91
CA ARG A 119 -3.38 7.38 8.61
C ARG A 119 -3.62 6.75 7.25
N CYS A 120 -2.71 6.94 6.30
CA CYS A 120 -2.85 6.53 4.92
C CYS A 120 -1.56 5.94 4.37
N ILE A 121 -1.64 4.72 3.82
CA ILE A 121 -0.57 4.08 3.05
C ILE A 121 -1.13 3.78 1.67
N LYS A 122 -0.41 4.23 0.64
CA LYS A 122 -0.65 3.86 -0.75
C LYS A 122 0.54 3.07 -1.25
N PHE A 123 0.26 1.87 -1.74
CA PHE A 123 1.22 0.95 -2.31
C PHE A 123 0.71 0.47 -3.67
N PRO A 124 0.57 1.40 -4.65
CA PRO A 124 -0.16 1.14 -5.90
C PRO A 124 0.51 0.08 -6.80
N ARG A 125 1.77 -0.27 -6.52
CA ARG A 125 2.52 -1.37 -7.15
C ARG A 125 3.03 -2.30 -6.06
N SER A 126 2.32 -3.41 -5.85
CA SER A 126 2.46 -4.25 -4.66
C SER A 126 3.24 -5.54 -4.82
N GLU A 127 3.89 -5.75 -5.96
CA GLU A 127 4.64 -6.98 -6.29
C GLU A 127 5.82 -7.28 -5.36
N VAL A 128 6.25 -6.31 -4.54
CA VAL A 128 7.35 -6.43 -3.58
C VAL A 128 6.86 -6.94 -2.20
N LEU A 129 5.56 -6.82 -1.91
CA LEU A 129 4.99 -7.32 -0.66
C LEU A 129 4.79 -8.82 -0.77
N THR A 130 5.61 -9.57 -0.03
CA THR A 130 5.48 -11.02 0.13
C THR A 130 5.00 -11.34 1.55
N LEU A 131 4.41 -12.51 1.76
CA LEU A 131 3.93 -12.91 3.08
C LEU A 131 5.02 -12.84 4.19
N PRO A 132 6.28 -13.27 3.95
CA PRO A 132 7.36 -13.09 4.93
C PRO A 132 7.62 -11.61 5.27
N ASN A 133 7.55 -10.73 4.26
CA ASN A 133 7.71 -9.29 4.46
C ASN A 133 6.60 -8.73 5.35
N VAL A 134 5.35 -9.16 5.15
CA VAL A 134 4.20 -8.70 5.93
C VAL A 134 4.24 -9.22 7.38
N ALA A 135 4.70 -10.45 7.60
CA ALA A 135 4.76 -11.04 8.94
C ALA A 135 5.60 -10.19 9.92
N VAL A 136 6.68 -9.57 9.42
CA VAL A 136 7.60 -8.73 10.22
C VAL A 136 7.14 -7.28 10.36
N LEU A 137 6.03 -6.88 9.74
CA LEU A 137 5.47 -5.53 9.88
C LEU A 137 4.81 -5.33 11.25
N PRO A 138 4.87 -4.10 11.78
CA PRO A 138 4.22 -3.75 13.03
C PRO A 138 2.70 -3.72 12.84
N LYS A 139 1.96 -3.61 13.96
CA LYS A 139 0.55 -3.21 13.89
C LYS A 139 0.48 -1.71 13.55
N TYR A 140 -0.41 -1.36 12.64
CA TYR A 140 -0.70 0.00 12.23
C TYR A 140 -1.97 0.49 12.94
N ALA A 141 -1.80 0.92 14.19
CA ALA A 141 -2.92 1.23 15.08
C ALA A 141 -3.76 2.46 14.66
N MET A 142 -3.26 3.28 13.73
CA MET A 142 -3.92 4.51 13.26
C MET A 142 -4.26 4.48 11.78
N LEU A 143 -3.93 3.40 11.07
CA LEU A 143 -4.11 3.33 9.62
C LEU A 143 -5.59 3.18 9.29
N SER A 144 -6.16 4.26 8.77
CA SER A 144 -7.55 4.35 8.35
C SER A 144 -7.74 4.10 6.85
N HIS A 145 -6.70 4.29 6.05
CA HIS A 145 -6.77 4.16 4.59
C HIS A 145 -5.60 3.32 4.07
N LEU A 146 -5.92 2.31 3.28
CA LEU A 146 -4.94 1.44 2.64
C LEU A 146 -5.29 1.27 1.16
N GLU A 147 -4.39 1.68 0.29
CA GLU A 147 -4.48 1.48 -1.15
C GLU A 147 -3.36 0.54 -1.61
N LEU A 148 -3.70 -0.48 -2.37
CA LEU A 148 -2.79 -1.53 -2.83
C LEU A 148 -2.88 -1.72 -4.35
N GLY A 149 -1.79 -2.15 -4.96
CA GLY A 149 -1.79 -2.63 -6.34
C GLY A 149 -2.33 -4.05 -6.47
N SER A 150 -1.68 -4.85 -7.31
CA SER A 150 -1.91 -6.30 -7.44
C SER A 150 -1.29 -7.07 -6.26
N VAL A 151 -2.10 -7.74 -5.44
CA VAL A 151 -1.64 -8.49 -4.25
C VAL A 151 -2.17 -9.91 -4.22
N SER A 152 -1.48 -10.81 -3.50
CA SER A 152 -2.07 -12.10 -3.16
C SER A 152 -3.03 -11.98 -1.98
N TRP A 153 -3.96 -12.94 -1.87
CA TRP A 153 -4.90 -13.00 -0.75
C TRP A 153 -4.18 -13.07 0.60
N GLU A 154 -3.10 -13.85 0.69
CA GLU A 154 -2.33 -14.03 1.92
C GLU A 154 -1.65 -12.74 2.37
N VAL A 155 -1.12 -11.97 1.42
CA VAL A 155 -0.52 -10.66 1.67
C VAL A 155 -1.59 -9.67 2.13
N LEU A 156 -2.73 -9.62 1.44
CA LEU A 156 -3.86 -8.77 1.82
C LEU A 156 -4.36 -9.09 3.23
N LEU A 157 -4.62 -10.37 3.52
CA LEU A 157 -5.09 -10.82 4.82
C LEU A 157 -4.08 -10.50 5.92
N GLY A 158 -2.80 -10.74 5.68
CA GLY A 158 -1.72 -10.40 6.61
C GLY A 158 -1.65 -8.90 6.91
N LEU A 159 -1.89 -8.04 5.93
CA LEU A 159 -1.97 -6.59 6.13
C LEU A 159 -3.22 -6.19 6.93
N LEU A 160 -4.38 -6.77 6.60
CA LEU A 160 -5.64 -6.49 7.29
C LEU A 160 -5.59 -6.87 8.78
N GLN A 161 -4.92 -7.97 9.11
CA GLN A 161 -4.68 -8.38 10.51
C GLN A 161 -3.77 -7.40 11.28
N LYS A 162 -3.02 -6.56 10.58
CA LYS A 162 -2.14 -5.54 11.18
C LYS A 162 -2.81 -4.16 11.22
N THR A 163 -4.01 -3.98 10.66
CA THR A 163 -4.69 -2.68 10.52
C THR A 163 -6.06 -2.69 11.21
N PRO A 164 -6.11 -2.74 12.55
CA PRO A 164 -7.34 -2.99 13.30
C PRO A 164 -8.42 -1.89 13.17
N VAL A 165 -8.04 -0.69 12.74
CA VAL A 165 -8.94 0.48 12.61
C VAL A 165 -9.15 0.94 11.16
N LEU A 166 -8.88 0.05 10.20
CA LEU A 166 -8.96 0.39 8.79
C LEU A 166 -10.39 0.77 8.38
N ASN A 167 -10.55 1.95 7.79
CA ASN A 167 -11.83 2.49 7.35
C ASN A 167 -12.08 2.24 5.86
N ALA A 168 -11.05 2.43 5.04
CA ALA A 168 -11.11 2.31 3.59
C ALA A 168 -9.99 1.42 3.07
N LEU A 169 -10.36 0.42 2.26
CA LEU A 169 -9.45 -0.51 1.61
C LEU A 169 -9.66 -0.47 0.09
N PHE A 170 -8.65 -0.03 -0.65
CA PHE A 170 -8.66 -0.01 -2.11
C PHE A 170 -7.58 -0.95 -2.64
N PHE A 171 -7.89 -1.76 -3.66
CA PHE A 171 -6.88 -2.57 -4.31
C PHE A 171 -7.18 -2.81 -5.79
N LYS A 172 -6.14 -3.01 -6.60
CA LYS A 172 -6.26 -3.15 -8.07
C LYS A 172 -6.53 -4.53 -8.58
N GLU A 173 -5.81 -5.52 -8.12
CA GLU A 173 -5.99 -6.88 -8.62
C GLU A 173 -5.64 -7.85 -7.50
N ILE A 174 -6.32 -8.99 -7.49
CA ILE A 174 -5.99 -10.06 -6.57
C ILE A 174 -5.62 -11.29 -7.36
N SER A 175 -4.44 -11.83 -7.08
CA SER A 175 -3.98 -13.05 -7.73
C SER A 175 -4.92 -14.20 -7.38
N LYS A 176 -5.21 -15.08 -8.35
CA LYS A 176 -6.03 -16.28 -8.15
C LYS A 176 -5.58 -17.06 -6.90
N PHE A 177 -6.53 -17.38 -6.03
CA PHE A 177 -6.30 -18.12 -4.80
C PHE A 177 -7.33 -19.26 -4.64
N LYS A 178 -7.05 -20.21 -3.74
CA LYS A 178 -7.98 -21.32 -3.45
C LYS A 178 -9.06 -20.85 -2.49
N HIS A 179 -10.32 -21.15 -2.78
CA HIS A 179 -11.48 -20.76 -1.95
C HIS A 179 -11.37 -21.24 -0.48
N GLU A 180 -10.74 -22.40 -0.25
CA GLU A 180 -10.49 -22.96 1.08
C GLU A 180 -9.71 -22.00 2.02
N LEU A 181 -8.92 -21.09 1.45
CA LEU A 181 -8.19 -20.07 2.20
C LEU A 181 -9.10 -19.01 2.82
N LEU A 182 -10.30 -18.78 2.26
CA LEU A 182 -11.30 -17.89 2.87
C LEU A 182 -12.01 -18.58 4.03
N ASN A 183 -12.32 -19.87 3.89
CA ASN A 183 -13.02 -20.65 4.92
C ASN A 183 -12.19 -20.84 6.20
N SER A 184 -10.86 -20.78 6.07
CA SER A 184 -9.91 -20.91 7.18
C SER A 184 -9.35 -19.57 7.65
N ALA A 185 -9.73 -18.46 7.01
CA ALA A 185 -9.21 -17.14 7.33
C ALA A 185 -9.73 -16.67 8.69
N VAL A 186 -8.81 -16.21 9.53
CA VAL A 186 -9.18 -15.43 10.72
C VAL A 186 -9.67 -14.07 10.25
N VAL A 187 -10.93 -13.77 10.55
CA VAL A 187 -11.58 -12.49 10.19
C VAL A 187 -10.83 -11.33 10.87
N PRO A 188 -10.33 -10.33 10.11
CA PRO A 188 -9.65 -9.19 10.70
C PRO A 188 -10.58 -8.31 11.57
N ASP A 189 -10.05 -7.79 12.68
CA ASP A 189 -10.81 -6.95 13.63
C ASP A 189 -11.47 -5.72 12.97
N CYS A 190 -10.87 -5.18 11.91
CA CYS A 190 -11.41 -4.01 11.20
C CYS A 190 -12.77 -4.29 10.54
N PHE A 191 -13.07 -5.55 10.19
CA PHE A 191 -14.34 -5.91 9.54
C PHE A 191 -15.53 -5.71 10.48
N ALA A 192 -15.34 -5.99 11.77
CA ALA A 192 -16.37 -5.82 12.78
C ALA A 192 -16.49 -4.36 13.24
N SER A 193 -15.41 -3.57 13.17
CA SER A 193 -15.29 -2.32 13.94
C SER A 193 -15.20 -1.05 13.11
N SER A 194 -14.60 -1.07 11.92
CA SER A 194 -14.17 0.16 11.24
C SER A 194 -14.25 0.17 9.73
N LEU A 195 -14.21 -0.99 9.06
CA LEU A 195 -14.13 -1.08 7.60
C LEU A 195 -15.46 -0.71 6.95
N LYS A 196 -15.53 0.50 6.41
CA LYS A 196 -16.74 1.09 5.81
C LYS A 196 -16.74 1.01 4.29
N VAL A 197 -15.56 1.14 3.67
CA VAL A 197 -15.45 1.24 2.21
C VAL A 197 -14.43 0.24 1.69
N VAL A 198 -14.85 -0.58 0.73
CA VAL A 198 -13.96 -1.46 -0.03
C VAL A 198 -14.08 -1.12 -1.50
N LYS A 199 -12.95 -0.89 -2.17
CA LYS A 199 -12.92 -0.62 -3.62
C LYS A 199 -12.08 -1.66 -4.32
N PHE A 200 -12.73 -2.41 -5.20
CA PHE A 200 -12.10 -3.29 -6.17
C PHE A 200 -11.84 -2.47 -7.42
N GLU A 201 -10.59 -2.23 -7.74
CA GLU A 201 -10.21 -1.71 -9.06
C GLU A 201 -9.93 -2.89 -10.00
N HIS A 202 -9.82 -2.60 -11.30
CA HIS A 202 -9.57 -3.55 -12.39
C HIS A 202 -10.25 -4.94 -12.29
N VAL A 203 -11.56 -4.97 -12.07
CA VAL A 203 -12.34 -6.21 -11.95
C VAL A 203 -12.60 -6.85 -13.30
N TYR A 204 -12.33 -8.16 -13.41
CA TYR A 204 -12.49 -8.95 -14.63
C TYR A 204 -13.75 -9.83 -14.65
N GLY A 205 -14.52 -9.88 -13.54
CA GLY A 205 -15.69 -10.73 -13.38
C GLY A 205 -15.33 -12.18 -13.05
N LEU A 206 -14.17 -12.42 -12.46
CA LEU A 206 -13.64 -13.74 -12.17
C LEU A 206 -14.19 -14.28 -10.84
N GLU A 207 -14.25 -15.61 -10.74
CA GLU A 207 -14.85 -16.30 -9.59
C GLU A 207 -14.16 -15.95 -8.25
N HIS A 208 -12.83 -15.78 -8.25
CA HIS A 208 -12.09 -15.43 -7.03
C HIS A 208 -12.34 -13.99 -6.57
N GLU A 209 -12.59 -13.05 -7.48
CA GLU A 209 -12.99 -11.67 -7.16
C GLU A 209 -14.37 -11.69 -6.51
N LEU A 210 -15.28 -12.50 -7.07
CA LEU A 210 -16.64 -12.68 -6.57
C LEU A 210 -16.64 -13.28 -5.15
N PHE A 211 -15.86 -14.33 -4.92
CA PHE A 211 -15.75 -14.95 -3.61
C PHE A 211 -15.18 -14.01 -2.56
N LEU A 212 -14.18 -13.20 -2.94
CA LEU A 212 -13.64 -12.22 -2.03
C LEU A 212 -14.66 -11.12 -1.70
N ALA A 213 -15.37 -10.60 -2.69
CA ALA A 213 -16.43 -9.62 -2.47
C ALA A 213 -17.52 -10.18 -1.54
N LYS A 214 -17.90 -11.45 -1.75
CA LYS A 214 -18.80 -12.17 -0.85
C LYS A 214 -18.25 -12.24 0.58
N PHE A 215 -16.97 -12.58 0.74
CA PHE A 215 -16.33 -12.65 2.05
C PHE A 215 -16.37 -11.30 2.79
N PHE A 216 -16.11 -10.19 2.10
CA PHE A 216 -16.25 -8.84 2.68
C PHE A 216 -17.70 -8.52 3.07
N MET A 217 -18.68 -8.91 2.25
CA MET A 217 -20.09 -8.69 2.57
C MET A 217 -20.57 -9.52 3.77
N GLU A 218 -20.11 -10.76 3.90
CA GLU A 218 -20.48 -11.66 5.00
C GLU A 218 -19.87 -11.26 6.34
N ASN A 219 -18.66 -10.71 6.32
CA ASN A 219 -17.91 -10.44 7.55
C ASN A 219 -17.86 -8.94 7.91
N GLY A 220 -18.08 -8.05 6.96
CA GLY A 220 -18.03 -6.59 7.13
C GLY A 220 -19.28 -6.03 7.80
N MET A 221 -19.36 -6.12 9.12
CA MET A 221 -20.54 -5.72 9.91
C MET A 221 -20.89 -4.23 9.80
N VAL A 222 -19.88 -3.38 9.59
CA VAL A 222 -20.02 -1.92 9.46
C VAL A 222 -19.79 -1.43 8.02
N LEU A 223 -19.78 -2.34 7.06
CA LEU A 223 -19.51 -2.02 5.67
C LEU A 223 -20.66 -1.19 5.08
N GLU A 224 -20.35 0.04 4.70
CA GLU A 224 -21.31 0.99 4.13
C GLU A 224 -21.33 0.91 2.61
N ARG A 225 -20.17 0.67 1.97
CA ARG A 225 -20.02 0.72 0.52
C ARG A 225 -18.99 -0.27 -0.02
N MET A 226 -19.34 -0.90 -1.14
CA MET A 226 -18.42 -1.67 -1.96
C MET A 226 -18.49 -1.18 -3.40
N SER A 227 -17.36 -0.75 -3.95
CA SER A 227 -17.28 -0.19 -5.30
C SER A 227 -16.41 -1.06 -6.19
N PHE A 228 -16.82 -1.25 -7.44
CA PHE A 228 -16.14 -2.11 -8.42
C PHE A 228 -15.86 -1.31 -9.69
N SER A 229 -14.57 -1.17 -10.03
CA SER A 229 -14.14 -0.59 -11.29
C SER A 229 -13.84 -1.72 -12.28
N LEU A 230 -14.73 -1.89 -13.25
CA LEU A 230 -14.70 -2.97 -14.23
C LEU A 230 -13.76 -2.61 -15.39
N VAL A 231 -12.92 -3.54 -15.83
CA VAL A 231 -12.02 -3.31 -16.98
C VAL A 231 -12.75 -3.56 -18.29
N TYR A 232 -12.75 -2.58 -19.20
CA TYR A 232 -13.42 -2.67 -20.49
C TYR A 232 -12.53 -3.36 -21.54
N TRP A 233 -12.47 -4.69 -21.54
CA TRP A 233 -11.87 -5.44 -22.66
C TRP A 233 -12.98 -6.08 -23.51
N HIS A 234 -13.15 -5.58 -24.75
CA HIS A 234 -13.93 -6.10 -25.88
C HIS A 234 -15.19 -6.95 -25.58
N TRP A 235 -16.39 -6.47 -26.00
CA TRP A 235 -17.65 -7.11 -26.48
C TRP A 235 -18.04 -8.57 -26.07
N ARG A 236 -17.09 -9.47 -25.84
CA ARG A 236 -17.26 -10.87 -25.41
C ARG A 236 -17.41 -11.08 -23.90
N ARG A 237 -17.38 -10.03 -23.07
CA ARG A 237 -17.43 -10.16 -21.59
C ARG A 237 -18.58 -9.45 -20.89
N GLU A 238 -19.51 -8.83 -21.63
CA GLU A 238 -20.69 -8.20 -21.00
C GLU A 238 -21.52 -9.21 -20.21
N GLU A 239 -21.75 -10.40 -20.76
CA GLU A 239 -22.47 -11.48 -20.07
C GLU A 239 -21.80 -11.90 -18.75
N LEU A 240 -20.47 -12.01 -18.71
CA LEU A 240 -19.73 -12.35 -17.48
C LEU A 240 -19.83 -11.26 -16.42
N ILE A 241 -19.81 -9.99 -16.85
CA ILE A 241 -19.95 -8.83 -15.95
C ILE A 241 -21.37 -8.75 -15.39
N GLU A 242 -22.39 -8.99 -16.21
CA GLU A 242 -23.77 -9.02 -15.75
C GLU A 242 -24.00 -10.21 -14.81
N GLU A 243 -23.49 -11.41 -15.13
CA GLU A 243 -23.52 -12.57 -14.23
C GLU A 243 -22.82 -12.28 -12.90
N PHE A 244 -21.68 -11.59 -12.93
CA PHE A 244 -20.96 -11.16 -11.73
C PHE A 244 -21.81 -10.19 -10.88
N LYS A 245 -22.44 -9.19 -11.49
CA LYS A 245 -23.35 -8.25 -10.81
C LYS A 245 -24.54 -8.99 -10.20
N GLU A 246 -25.21 -9.84 -10.96
CA GLU A 246 -26.36 -10.63 -10.49
C GLU A 246 -25.99 -11.49 -9.28
N LYS A 247 -24.85 -12.18 -9.35
CA LYS A 247 -24.33 -12.99 -8.24
C LYS A 247 -24.02 -12.14 -7.01
N LEU A 248 -23.38 -10.98 -7.16
CA LEU A 248 -23.14 -10.06 -6.04
C LEU A 248 -24.44 -9.57 -5.38
N TYR A 249 -25.44 -9.17 -6.18
CA TYR A 249 -26.74 -8.77 -5.65
C TYR A 249 -27.46 -9.93 -4.95
N SER A 250 -27.29 -11.16 -5.44
CA SER A 250 -27.84 -12.35 -4.79
C SER A 250 -27.22 -12.60 -3.41
N PHE A 251 -25.90 -12.40 -3.27
CA PHE A 251 -25.21 -12.53 -1.98
C PHE A 251 -25.57 -11.42 -1.01
N LYS A 252 -25.69 -10.18 -1.50
CA LYS A 252 -26.09 -9.05 -0.67
C LYS A 252 -27.44 -9.30 0.02
N LYS A 253 -28.37 -9.96 -0.67
CA LYS A 253 -29.73 -10.20 -0.19
C LYS A 253 -29.74 -11.02 1.11
N GLY A 254 -29.92 -10.32 2.24
CA GLY A 254 -30.01 -10.91 3.57
C GLY A 254 -28.69 -11.01 4.34
N VAL A 255 -27.58 -10.55 3.76
CA VAL A 255 -26.23 -10.69 4.36
C VAL A 255 -25.56 -9.35 4.59
N SER A 256 -25.78 -8.37 3.70
CA SER A 256 -25.13 -7.05 3.81
C SER A 256 -26.05 -5.91 3.40
N PHE A 257 -25.93 -4.78 4.09
CA PHE A 257 -26.59 -3.52 3.73
C PHE A 257 -25.72 -2.61 2.86
N ALA A 258 -24.48 -3.01 2.57
CA ALA A 258 -23.52 -2.19 1.84
C ALA A 258 -24.05 -1.79 0.45
N ILE A 259 -23.87 -0.53 0.08
CA ILE A 259 -24.18 -0.02 -1.26
C ILE A 259 -23.18 -0.61 -2.25
N LEU A 260 -23.68 -1.20 -3.35
CA LEU A 260 -22.83 -1.70 -4.43
C LEU A 260 -22.78 -0.65 -5.55
N GLU A 261 -21.59 -0.19 -5.90
CA GLU A 261 -21.36 0.78 -6.96
C GLU A 261 -20.50 0.16 -8.05
N PHE A 262 -20.86 0.39 -9.31
CA PHE A 262 -20.12 -0.12 -10.47
C PHE A 262 -19.72 1.04 -11.36
N SER A 263 -18.45 1.09 -11.74
CA SER A 263 -17.90 2.05 -12.69
C SER A 263 -17.04 1.33 -13.72
N PHE A 264 -16.81 1.95 -14.87
CA PHE A 264 -15.87 1.43 -15.87
C PHE A 264 -14.52 2.12 -15.72
N SER A 265 -13.44 1.34 -15.66
CA SER A 265 -12.10 1.91 -15.69
C SER A 265 -11.80 2.43 -17.10
N HIS A 266 -11.44 3.71 -17.18
CA HIS A 266 -10.96 4.34 -18.40
C HIS A 266 -9.44 4.37 -18.34
N ASP A 267 -8.81 3.19 -18.24
CA ASP A 267 -7.36 3.11 -18.25
C ASP A 267 -6.87 3.27 -19.69
N TYR A 268 -6.61 4.52 -20.09
CA TYR A 268 -5.75 4.80 -21.23
C TYR A 268 -4.31 4.53 -20.80
N TYR A 269 -3.79 3.37 -21.22
CA TYR A 269 -2.38 2.94 -21.35
C TYR A 269 -1.32 3.57 -20.43
#